data_AF-Q0CRI6-F1
#
_entry.id   AF-Q0CRI6-F1
#
_cell.length_a   1.000
_cell.length_b   1.000
_cell.length_c   1.000
_cell.angle_alpha   90.00
_cell.angle_beta   90.00
_cell.angle_gamma   90.00
#
_symmetry.space_group_name_H-M   'P 1'
#
loop_
_entity.id
_entity.type
_entity.pdbx_description
1 polymer ?
#
loop_
_entity_poly.entity_id
_entity_poly.type
_entity_poly.pdbx_seq_one_letter_code
_entity_poly.pdbx_strand_id
1 'polypeptide(L)'
;MQVPYDGATSLRPRLRSQQATHKWHGCATDDLEIWKGLSRCQDVFSARLLGCEEKLQGDEDPVPGGWALYCLLSKVPGVALGTGVLYQEDGLNVQEGRFWELDRPIRDDIRHQLEIIVSVALGVKSLFWDDDAKRL
;
A
#
# COMPACT_ATOMS: atom_id res chain seq x y z
N MET A 1 -0.98 0.44 -9.88
CA MET A 1 -1.22 0.34 -11.34
C MET A 1 -1.23 -1.13 -11.73
N GLN A 2 -1.90 -1.49 -12.82
CA GLN A 2 -1.78 -2.85 -13.35
C GLN A 2 -0.39 -3.06 -13.98
N VAL A 3 0.29 -4.13 -13.60
CA VAL A 3 1.59 -4.52 -14.16
C VAL A 3 1.43 -5.80 -14.98
N PRO A 4 2.25 -6.00 -16.03
CA PRO A 4 2.20 -7.23 -16.82
C PRO A 4 2.65 -8.42 -15.97
N TYR A 5 2.17 -9.62 -16.30
CA TYR A 5 2.67 -10.86 -15.70
C TYR A 5 4.18 -11.02 -15.93
N ASP A 6 4.82 -11.79 -15.05
CA ASP A 6 6.25 -12.07 -15.16
C ASP A 6 6.62 -12.64 -16.54
N GLY A 7 7.69 -12.08 -17.12
CA GLY A 7 8.14 -12.42 -18.47
C GLY A 7 7.34 -11.77 -19.61
N ALA A 8 6.23 -11.09 -19.33
CA ALA A 8 5.43 -10.42 -20.37
C ALA A 8 5.92 -9.00 -20.71
N THR A 9 6.86 -8.44 -19.96
CA THR A 9 7.37 -7.06 -20.15
C THR A 9 8.00 -6.82 -21.51
N SER A 10 8.57 -7.87 -22.14
CA SER A 10 9.18 -7.82 -23.47
C SER A 10 8.19 -8.08 -24.61
N LEU A 11 6.94 -8.44 -24.30
CA LEU A 11 5.92 -8.69 -25.31
C LEU A 11 5.44 -7.40 -25.96
N ARG A 12 4.96 -7.53 -27.20
CA ARG A 12 4.36 -6.41 -27.94
C ARG A 12 3.14 -5.86 -27.19
N PRO A 13 2.85 -4.55 -27.29
CA PRO A 13 1.68 -3.92 -26.68
C PRO A 13 0.37 -4.69 -26.84
N ARG A 14 0.07 -5.15 -28.07
CA ARG A 14 -1.14 -5.93 -28.38
C ARG A 14 -1.28 -7.23 -27.59
N LEU A 15 -0.19 -7.87 -27.20
CA LEU A 15 -0.24 -9.08 -26.37
C LEU A 15 -0.37 -8.72 -24.89
N ARG A 16 0.29 -7.66 -24.44
CA ARG A 16 0.16 -7.14 -23.06
C ARG A 16 -1.26 -6.63 -22.79
N SER A 17 -1.92 -6.02 -23.79
CA SER A 17 -3.29 -5.51 -23.66
C SER A 17 -4.33 -6.59 -23.37
N GLN A 18 -4.04 -7.85 -23.71
CA GLN A 18 -4.93 -8.99 -23.40
C GLN A 18 -4.98 -9.28 -21.89
N GLN A 19 -4.01 -8.77 -21.14
CA GLN A 19 -3.96 -8.91 -19.68
C GLN A 19 -4.80 -7.83 -19.00
N ALA A 20 -5.21 -6.77 -19.70
CA ALA A 20 -5.94 -5.64 -19.14
C ALA A 20 -7.21 -6.10 -18.41
N THR A 21 -7.32 -5.74 -17.14
CA THR A 21 -8.53 -5.95 -16.36
C THR A 21 -9.31 -4.64 -16.33
N HIS A 22 -10.56 -4.64 -16.81
CA HIS A 22 -11.41 -3.45 -16.81
C HIS A 22 -11.91 -3.03 -15.42
N LYS A 23 -11.66 -3.83 -14.38
CA LYS A 23 -12.03 -3.54 -12.99
C LYS A 23 -10.80 -3.51 -12.11
N TRP A 24 -10.81 -2.61 -11.14
CA TRP A 24 -9.84 -2.62 -10.05
C TRP A 24 -9.98 -3.92 -9.27
N HIS A 25 -8.86 -4.58 -9.01
CA HIS A 25 -8.82 -5.69 -8.08
C HIS A 25 -8.44 -5.18 -6.69
N GLY A 26 -9.34 -5.43 -5.72
CA GLY A 26 -9.24 -5.32 -4.26
C GLY A 26 -8.18 -4.36 -3.70
N CYS A 27 -6.92 -4.81 -3.66
CA CYS A 27 -5.83 -4.16 -2.95
C CYS A 27 -5.64 -2.67 -3.29
N ALA A 28 -5.77 -2.27 -4.56
CA ALA A 28 -5.59 -0.87 -4.93
C ALA A 28 -6.73 0.04 -4.42
N THR A 29 -7.96 -0.49 -4.34
CA THR A 29 -9.10 0.21 -3.76
C THR A 29 -8.93 0.33 -2.25
N ASP A 30 -8.56 -0.77 -1.60
CA ASP A 30 -8.38 -0.84 -0.16
C ASP A 30 -7.27 0.13 0.29
N ASP A 31 -6.15 0.16 -0.42
CA ASP A 31 -5.04 1.09 -0.16
C ASP A 31 -5.47 2.56 -0.31
N LEU A 32 -6.24 2.88 -1.36
CA LEU A 32 -6.75 4.24 -1.57
C LEU A 32 -7.72 4.66 -0.46
N GLU A 33 -8.61 3.78 -0.02
CA GLU A 33 -9.52 4.05 1.10
C GLU A 33 -8.76 4.22 2.42
N ILE A 34 -7.69 3.45 2.65
CA ILE A 34 -6.78 3.66 3.78
C ILE A 34 -6.17 5.06 3.72
N TRP A 35 -5.62 5.47 2.58
CA TRP A 35 -5.06 6.83 2.43
C TRP A 35 -6.11 7.92 2.62
N LYS A 36 -7.34 7.74 2.13
CA LYS A 36 -8.46 8.66 2.38
C LYS A 36 -8.85 8.72 3.86
N GLY A 37 -8.80 7.59 4.58
CA GLY A 37 -9.04 7.52 6.02
C GLY A 37 -7.95 8.26 6.80
N LEU A 38 -6.68 7.90 6.56
CA LEU A 38 -5.51 8.51 7.21
C LEU A 38 -5.44 10.02 6.99
N SER A 39 -5.85 10.51 5.82
CA SER A 39 -5.85 11.95 5.51
C SER A 39 -6.82 12.77 6.35
N ARG A 40 -7.79 12.13 7.00
CA ARG A 40 -8.72 12.76 7.94
C ARG A 40 -8.11 12.85 9.35
N CYS A 41 -7.12 12.03 9.67
CA CYS A 41 -6.34 12.15 10.89
C CYS A 41 -5.33 13.30 10.73
N GLN A 42 -5.18 14.14 11.74
CA GLN A 42 -4.26 15.29 11.73
C GLN A 42 -2.87 14.93 12.27
N ASP A 43 -2.47 13.67 12.16
CA ASP A 43 -1.20 13.19 12.73
C ASP A 43 -0.02 13.57 11.84
N VAL A 44 1.11 13.92 12.47
CA VAL A 44 2.30 14.47 11.79
C VAL A 44 3.16 13.37 11.12
N PHE A 45 2.87 12.10 11.42
CA PHE A 45 3.71 10.96 11.07
C PHE A 45 3.27 10.20 9.82
N SER A 46 2.12 10.55 9.23
CA SER A 46 1.61 9.93 8.00
C SER A 46 1.46 10.96 6.87
N ALA A 47 1.72 10.50 5.65
CA ALA A 47 1.49 11.34 4.49
C ALA A 47 -0.02 11.55 4.28
N ARG A 48 -0.41 12.76 3.88
CA ARG A 48 -1.80 13.08 3.57
C ARG A 48 -2.02 12.93 2.08
N LEU A 49 -3.11 12.29 1.69
CA LEU A 49 -3.59 12.28 0.32
C LEU A 49 -4.06 13.68 -0.06
N LEU A 50 -3.32 14.32 -0.97
CA LEU A 50 -3.63 15.62 -1.52
C LEU A 50 -4.53 15.52 -2.75
N GLY A 51 -4.44 14.40 -3.46
CA GLY A 51 -5.29 14.10 -4.61
C GLY A 51 -5.00 12.71 -5.16
N CYS A 52 -5.94 12.20 -5.95
CA CYS A 52 -5.74 10.97 -6.71
C CYS A 52 -6.35 11.12 -8.10
N GLU A 53 -5.75 10.46 -9.07
CA GLU A 53 -6.24 10.42 -10.44
C GLU A 53 -6.21 8.97 -10.95
N GLU A 54 -7.32 8.56 -11.55
CA GLU A 54 -7.46 7.26 -12.19
C GLU A 54 -7.38 7.45 -13.70
N LYS A 55 -6.56 6.63 -14.36
CA LYS A 55 -6.40 6.65 -15.81
C LYS A 55 -6.34 5.25 -16.39
N LEU A 56 -6.80 5.13 -17.63
CA LEU A 56 -6.46 3.97 -18.45
C LEU A 56 -5.01 4.10 -18.92
N GLN A 57 -4.32 2.97 -18.92
CA GLN A 57 -2.99 2.85 -19.47
C GLN A 57 -3.06 2.97 -21.01
N GLY A 58 -2.19 3.81 -21.56
CA GLY A 58 -2.07 4.05 -22.99
C GLY A 58 -1.40 2.89 -23.74
N ASP A 59 -1.26 3.06 -25.06
CA ASP A 59 -0.78 1.99 -25.94
C ASP A 59 0.65 1.53 -25.66
N GLU A 60 1.48 2.41 -25.10
CA GLU A 60 2.88 2.11 -24.76
C GLU A 60 3.09 1.80 -23.27
N ASP A 61 2.06 1.92 -22.44
CA ASP A 61 2.13 1.66 -21.00
C ASP A 61 2.24 0.15 -20.72
N PRO A 62 2.68 -0.28 -19.51
CA PRO A 62 2.98 -1.68 -19.20
C PRO A 62 1.85 -2.68 -19.49
N VAL A 63 0.59 -2.28 -19.35
CA VAL A 63 -0.59 -3.07 -19.74
C VAL A 63 -1.58 -2.14 -20.47
N PRO A 64 -1.51 -2.04 -21.80
CA PRO A 64 -2.38 -1.15 -22.57
C PRO A 64 -3.86 -1.48 -22.37
N GLY A 65 -4.68 -0.46 -22.10
CA GLY A 65 -6.09 -0.62 -21.74
C GLY A 65 -6.34 -1.12 -20.31
N GLY A 66 -5.29 -1.41 -19.54
CA GLY A 66 -5.34 -1.63 -18.10
C GLY A 66 -5.54 -0.31 -17.36
N TRP A 67 -5.41 -0.34 -16.03
CA TRP A 67 -5.64 0.83 -15.18
C TRP A 67 -4.37 1.31 -14.47
N ALA A 68 -4.31 2.61 -14.19
CA ALA A 68 -3.29 3.26 -13.37
C ALA A 68 -3.98 4.20 -12.36
N LEU A 69 -3.52 4.15 -11.11
CA LEU A 69 -3.90 5.06 -10.05
C LEU A 69 -2.68 5.89 -9.68
N TYR A 70 -2.80 7.20 -9.78
CA TYR A 70 -1.80 8.16 -9.33
C TYR A 70 -2.28 8.78 -8.03
N CYS A 71 -1.51 8.64 -6.96
CA CYS A 71 -1.79 9.29 -5.68
C CYS A 71 -0.74 10.38 -5.44
N LEU A 72 -1.21 11.59 -5.18
CA LEU A 72 -0.37 12.68 -4.70
C LEU A 72 -0.44 12.71 -3.17
N LEU A 73 0.68 12.42 -2.53
CA LEU A 73 0.81 12.41 -1.07
C LEU A 73 1.65 13.60 -0.60
N SER A 74 1.34 14.14 0.58
CA SER A 74 2.15 15.18 1.20
C SER A 74 3.49 14.62 1.64
N LYS A 75 4.53 15.44 1.59
CA LYS A 75 5.82 15.08 2.18
C LYS A 75 5.71 15.12 3.71
N VAL A 76 6.17 14.06 4.38
CA VAL A 76 6.36 14.03 5.83
C VAL A 76 7.85 14.18 6.19
N PRO A 77 8.19 14.86 7.28
CA PRO A 77 9.56 14.89 7.78
C PRO A 77 9.96 13.50 8.30
N GLY A 78 11.25 13.16 8.18
CA GLY A 78 11.81 11.93 8.73
C GLY A 78 12.40 10.99 7.68
N VAL A 79 12.68 9.76 8.11
CA VAL A 79 13.24 8.68 7.28
C VAL A 79 12.17 7.60 7.12
N ALA A 80 11.95 7.15 5.89
CA ALA A 80 10.98 6.08 5.62
C ALA A 80 11.36 4.79 6.38
N LEU A 81 10.39 4.20 7.05
CA LEU A 81 10.55 2.94 7.77
C LEU A 81 10.60 1.72 6.84
N GLY A 82 10.07 1.86 5.63
CA GLY A 82 10.03 0.83 4.60
C GLY A 82 10.12 1.44 3.22
N THR A 83 10.52 0.65 2.22
CA THR A 83 10.42 1.04 0.81
C THR A 83 9.02 0.84 0.24
N GLY A 84 8.14 0.15 0.99
CA GLY A 84 6.82 -0.28 0.51
C GLY A 84 6.90 -1.42 -0.51
N VAL A 85 8.10 -1.94 -0.78
CA VAL A 85 8.30 -3.09 -1.68
C VAL A 85 8.21 -4.37 -0.85
N LEU A 86 7.31 -5.25 -1.27
CA LEU A 86 7.20 -6.62 -0.79
C LEU A 86 7.53 -7.54 -1.97
N TYR A 87 8.56 -8.38 -1.82
CA TYR A 87 8.96 -9.33 -2.85
C TYR A 87 9.24 -10.69 -2.24
N GLN A 88 9.32 -11.71 -3.08
CA GLN A 88 9.70 -13.05 -2.65
C GLN A 88 11.19 -13.29 -2.87
N GLU A 89 11.86 -13.76 -1.84
CA GLU A 89 13.24 -14.24 -1.88
C GLU A 89 13.29 -15.60 -1.19
N ASP A 90 13.80 -16.62 -1.89
CA ASP A 90 13.86 -18.01 -1.41
C ASP A 90 12.52 -18.56 -0.87
N GLY A 91 11.39 -18.13 -1.45
CA GLY A 91 10.05 -18.53 -1.04
C GLY A 91 9.52 -17.82 0.21
N LEU A 92 10.26 -16.85 0.75
CA LEU A 92 9.86 -16.02 1.87
C LEU A 92 9.45 -14.62 1.38
N ASN A 93 8.41 -14.05 1.98
CA ASN A 93 8.06 -12.65 1.75
C ASN A 93 9.08 -11.78 2.49
N VAL A 94 9.88 -11.05 1.73
CA VAL A 94 10.85 -10.08 2.24
C VAL A 94 10.27 -8.67 2.06
N GLN A 95 10.42 -7.87 3.11
CA GLN A 95 10.08 -6.46 3.09
C GLN A 95 11.32 -5.66 3.44
N GLU A 96 11.75 -4.81 2.52
CA GLU A 96 12.91 -3.97 2.73
C GLU A 96 12.59 -2.73 3.58
N GLY A 97 13.55 -2.36 4.42
CA GLY A 97 13.65 -1.03 4.99
C GLY A 97 14.03 -0.99 6.45
N ARG A 98 14.25 0.24 6.90
CA ARG A 98 14.81 0.59 8.21
C ARG A 98 14.05 0.00 9.38
N PHE A 99 12.74 -0.26 9.25
CA PHE A 99 11.92 -0.82 10.31
C PHE A 99 12.53 -2.09 10.90
N TRP A 100 13.01 -3.00 10.06
CA TRP A 100 13.54 -4.30 10.49
C TRP A 100 14.93 -4.21 11.11
N GLU A 101 15.66 -3.12 10.87
CA GLU A 101 16.95 -2.82 11.47
C GLU A 101 16.82 -2.26 12.90
N LEU A 102 15.62 -1.82 13.29
CA LEU A 102 15.36 -1.27 14.62
C LEU A 102 15.25 -2.37 15.67
N ASP A 103 15.69 -2.04 16.89
CA ASP A 103 15.52 -2.91 18.04
C ASP A 103 14.05 -3.23 18.29
N ARG A 104 13.78 -4.43 18.80
CA ARG A 104 12.41 -4.91 19.05
C ARG A 104 11.55 -3.93 19.87
N PRO A 105 12.02 -3.33 20.97
CA PRO A 105 11.21 -2.37 21.74
C PRO A 105 10.77 -1.16 20.91
N ILE A 106 11.62 -0.66 20.01
CA ILE A 106 11.30 0.47 19.13
C ILE A 106 10.26 0.05 18.08
N ARG A 107 10.42 -1.14 17.50
CA ARG A 107 9.43 -1.68 16.55
C ARG A 107 8.06 -1.87 17.19
N ASP A 108 8.01 -2.33 18.43
CA ASP A 108 6.76 -2.54 19.15
C ASP A 108 6.07 -1.20 19.50
N ASP A 109 6.83 -0.17 19.87
CA ASP A 109 6.30 1.19 20.06
C ASP A 109 5.72 1.78 18.76
N ILE A 110 6.44 1.63 17.64
CA ILE A 110 5.94 2.05 16.31
C ILE A 110 4.63 1.33 15.96
N ARG A 111 4.54 0.02 16.17
CA ARG A 111 3.31 -0.75 15.93
C ARG A 111 2.16 -0.24 16.77
N HIS A 112 2.40 0.00 18.06
CA HIS A 112 1.38 0.50 18.97
C HIS A 112 0.82 1.85 18.53
N GLN A 113 1.70 2.78 18.11
CA GLN A 113 1.27 4.08 17.59
C GLN A 113 0.48 3.93 16.28
N LEU A 114 0.89 3.05 15.38
CA LEU A 114 0.17 2.78 14.14
C LEU A 114 -1.19 2.11 14.36
N GLU A 115 -1.31 1.18 15.31
CA GLU A 115 -2.58 0.53 15.67
C GLU A 115 -3.62 1.58 16.12
N ILE A 116 -3.20 2.55 16.93
CA ILE A 116 -4.07 3.66 17.37
C ILE A 116 -4.53 4.48 16.15
N ILE A 117 -3.59 4.86 15.27
CA ILE A 117 -3.90 5.67 14.09
C ILE A 117 -4.85 4.94 13.13
N VAL A 118 -4.59 3.67 12.84
CA VAL A 118 -5.42 2.85 11.93
C VAL A 118 -6.82 2.66 12.50
N SER A 119 -6.93 2.40 13.81
CA SER A 119 -8.23 2.27 14.49
C SER A 119 -9.06 3.55 14.38
N VAL A 120 -8.42 4.72 14.53
CA VAL A 120 -9.06 6.04 14.40
C VAL A 120 -9.41 6.35 12.93
N ALA A 121 -8.48 6.12 12.01
CA ALA A 121 -8.61 6.48 10.59
C ALA A 121 -9.64 5.62 9.83
N LEU A 122 -9.74 4.34 10.16
CA LEU A 122 -10.69 3.42 9.54
C LEU A 122 -12.05 3.38 10.25
N GLY A 123 -12.26 4.20 11.30
CA GLY A 123 -13.52 4.21 12.05
C GLY A 123 -13.83 2.87 12.71
N VAL A 124 -12.82 2.03 12.95
CA VAL A 124 -12.97 0.74 13.63
C VAL A 124 -13.20 1.04 15.11
N LYS A 125 -14.49 1.13 15.49
CA LYS A 125 -14.95 1.49 16.84
C LYS A 125 -14.64 0.45 17.92
N SER A 126 -13.82 -0.57 17.65
CA SER A 126 -13.43 -1.54 18.68
C SER A 126 -12.42 -2.57 18.17
N LEU A 127 -11.18 -2.49 18.64
CA LEU A 127 -10.33 -3.66 18.83
C LEU A 127 -10.53 -4.09 20.28
N PHE A 128 -11.15 -5.24 20.51
CA PHE A 128 -11.30 -5.80 21.86
C PHE A 128 -10.34 -6.96 22.02
N TRP A 129 -9.53 -6.88 23.07
CA TRP A 129 -8.63 -7.95 23.50
C TRP A 129 -9.43 -9.16 24.03
N ASP A 130 -9.19 -10.35 23.48
CA ASP A 130 -9.72 -11.61 23.98
C ASP A 130 -8.72 -12.23 24.97
N ASP A 131 -9.10 -12.24 26.25
CA ASP A 131 -8.23 -12.64 27.34
C ASP A 131 -8.06 -14.17 27.47
N ASP A 132 -8.99 -14.94 26.90
CA ASP A 132 -8.95 -16.41 26.87
C ASP A 132 -8.03 -16.91 25.75
N ALA A 133 -8.01 -16.20 24.61
CA ALA A 133 -7.20 -16.56 23.45
C ALA A 133 -5.81 -15.88 23.40
N LYS A 134 -5.56 -14.91 24.30
CA LYS A 134 -4.33 -14.08 24.36
C LYS A 134 -3.94 -13.48 23.01
N ARG A 135 -4.93 -12.92 22.31
CA ARG A 135 -4.74 -12.20 21.05
C ARG A 135 -5.83 -11.14 20.87
N LEU A 136 -5.59 -10.23 19.92
CA LEU A 136 -6.61 -9.33 19.38
C LEU A 136 -7.76 -10.11 18.72
#